data_AF-A0A434ADZ4-F1
#
_entry.id   AF-A0A434ADZ4-F1
#
_cell.length_a   1.000
_cell.length_b   1.000
_cell.length_c   1.000
_cell.angle_alpha   90.00
_cell.angle_beta   90.00
_cell.angle_gamma   90.00
#
_symmetry.space_group_name_H-M   'P 1'
#
loop_
_entity.id
_entity.type
_entity.pdbx_description
1 polymer ?
#
loop_
_entity_poly.entity_id
_entity_poly.type
_entity_poly.pdbx_seq_one_letter_code
_entity_poly.pdbx_strand_id
1 'polypeptide(L)'
;LDAGNAGATYLWSTGETTQTISTSISGNYSVVVTNTNGCSASDDMNVTVHANSIVDLGADQQTCAGSSIILDAGNAGATYLWSTGETTQTISTSTSGNYSVVVTNTNGCSASDDVNVTVHAN
;
A
#
# COMPACT_ATOMS: atom_id res chain seq x y z
N LEU A 1 -12.49 2.68 14.33
CA LEU A 1 -12.79 3.56 15.47
C LEU A 1 -14.02 3.00 16.16
N ASP A 2 -13.93 2.68 17.45
CA ASP A 2 -15.05 2.16 18.24
C ASP A 2 -15.21 3.04 19.48
N ALA A 3 -16.36 3.73 19.57
CA ALA A 3 -16.69 4.65 20.64
C ALA A 3 -17.52 4.01 21.78
N GLY A 4 -17.48 2.68 21.90
CA GLY A 4 -17.73 1.91 23.12
C GLY A 4 -18.78 2.46 24.10
N ASN A 5 -20.06 2.45 23.73
CA ASN A 5 -21.15 2.65 24.70
C ASN A 5 -22.46 2.05 24.20
N ALA A 6 -22.91 0.96 24.84
CA ALA A 6 -24.15 0.27 24.49
C ALA A 6 -25.37 1.19 24.73
N GLY A 7 -26.14 1.47 23.69
CA GLY A 7 -27.36 2.28 23.74
C GLY A 7 -27.19 3.78 23.51
N ALA A 8 -25.97 4.25 23.19
CA ALA A 8 -25.75 5.62 22.76
C ALA A 8 -26.05 5.80 21.26
N THR A 9 -26.41 7.03 20.88
CA THR A 9 -26.50 7.46 19.48
C THR A 9 -25.20 8.13 19.06
N TYR A 10 -24.72 7.82 17.86
CA TYR A 10 -23.49 8.35 17.30
C TYR A 10 -23.83 9.34 16.19
N LEU A 11 -23.05 10.41 16.05
CA LEU A 11 -23.11 11.33 14.92
C LEU A 11 -21.69 11.71 14.51
N TRP A 12 -21.26 11.20 13.37
CA TRP A 12 -19.96 11.51 12.78
C TRP A 12 -20.01 12.81 11.98
N SER A 13 -18.86 13.48 11.81
CA SER A 13 -18.74 14.65 10.93
C SER A 13 -19.08 14.35 9.46
N THR A 14 -19.10 13.07 9.08
CA THR A 14 -19.55 12.57 7.77
C THR A 14 -21.07 12.48 7.65
N GLY A 15 -21.81 12.65 8.74
CA GLY A 15 -23.27 12.45 8.81
C GLY A 15 -23.70 11.01 9.15
N GLU A 16 -22.75 10.09 9.25
CA GLU A 16 -23.03 8.69 9.64
C GLU A 16 -23.40 8.57 11.12
N THR A 17 -24.25 7.59 11.47
CA THR A 17 -24.71 7.37 12.85
C THR A 17 -24.36 5.98 13.41
N THR A 18 -23.48 5.26 12.74
CA THR A 18 -22.97 3.96 13.16
C THR A 18 -21.90 4.12 14.24
N GLN A 19 -21.69 3.07 15.05
CA GLN A 19 -20.61 3.03 16.04
C GLN A 19 -19.21 3.12 15.39
N THR A 20 -19.08 2.65 14.15
CA THR A 20 -17.84 2.59 13.40
C THR A 20 -18.04 3.18 12.01
N ILE A 21 -17.04 3.91 11.52
CA ILE A 21 -16.96 4.37 10.12
C ILE A 21 -15.63 3.91 9.51
N SER A 22 -15.63 3.67 8.20
CA SER A 22 -14.43 3.46 7.39
C SER A 22 -14.26 4.63 6.41
N THR A 23 -13.02 5.06 6.21
CA THR A 23 -12.67 6.14 5.28
C THR A 23 -11.40 5.80 4.54
N SER A 24 -11.34 6.19 3.26
CA SER A 24 -10.16 6.14 2.41
C SER A 24 -9.58 7.53 2.13
N ILE A 25 -10.06 8.55 2.84
CA ILE A 25 -9.67 9.95 2.64
C ILE A 25 -9.02 10.49 3.91
N SER A 26 -7.90 11.19 3.74
CA SER A 26 -7.26 11.93 4.83
C SER A 26 -8.16 13.07 5.29
N GLY A 27 -8.34 13.22 6.60
CA GLY A 27 -9.17 14.27 7.17
C GLY A 27 -9.33 14.16 8.67
N ASN A 28 -9.88 15.20 9.29
CA ASN A 28 -10.30 15.13 10.69
C ASN A 28 -11.72 14.59 10.78
N TYR A 29 -11.90 13.53 11.56
CA TYR A 29 -13.18 12.89 11.80
C TYR A 29 -13.56 13.08 13.26
N SER A 30 -14.67 13.78 13.51
CA SER A 30 -15.21 13.95 14.85
C SER A 30 -16.47 13.12 15.01
N VAL A 31 -16.68 12.56 16.20
CA VAL A 31 -17.90 11.87 16.59
C VAL A 31 -18.51 12.56 17.79
N VAL A 32 -19.82 12.74 17.76
CA VAL A 32 -20.62 13.11 18.93
C VAL A 32 -21.41 11.90 19.37
N VAL A 33 -21.26 11.53 20.64
CA VAL A 33 -21.94 10.41 21.27
C VAL A 33 -22.94 10.96 22.27
N THR A 34 -24.22 10.64 22.08
CA THR A 34 -25.29 11.06 23.00
C THR A 34 -25.90 9.85 23.68
N ASN A 35 -25.91 9.85 25.01
CA ASN A 35 -26.50 8.77 25.80
C ASN A 35 -28.03 8.88 25.87
N THR A 36 -28.69 7.84 26.38
CA THR A 36 -30.15 7.78 26.53
C THR A 36 -30.73 8.84 27.48
N ASN A 37 -29.91 9.44 28.34
CA ASN A 37 -30.29 10.51 29.26
C ASN A 37 -30.10 11.92 28.65
N GLY A 38 -29.68 12.00 27.37
CA GLY A 38 -29.48 13.26 26.66
C GLY A 38 -28.15 13.96 26.90
N CYS A 39 -27.18 13.35 27.60
CA CYS A 39 -25.83 13.89 27.73
C CYS A 39 -25.00 13.55 26.50
N SER A 40 -24.28 14.53 25.96
CA SER A 40 -23.39 14.37 24.80
C SER A 40 -21.92 14.51 25.17
N ALA A 41 -21.05 13.71 24.54
CA ALA A 41 -19.61 13.89 24.51
C ALA A 41 -19.12 13.89 23.06
N SER A 42 -17.99 14.53 22.78
CA SER A 42 -17.38 14.52 21.44
C SER A 42 -15.92 14.11 21.52
N ASP A 43 -15.46 13.45 20.48
CA ASP A 43 -14.05 13.12 20.28
C ASP A 43 -13.68 13.32 18.80
N ASP A 44 -12.41 13.58 18.52
CA ASP A 44 -11.91 13.77 17.16
C ASP A 44 -10.60 13.04 16.90
N MET A 45 -10.44 12.59 15.65
CA MET A 45 -9.25 11.89 15.19
C MET A 45 -8.86 12.37 13.80
N ASN A 46 -7.58 12.69 13.66
CA ASN A 46 -6.96 12.90 12.35
C ASN A 46 -6.61 11.55 11.71
N VAL A 47 -7.17 11.30 10.54
CA VAL A 47 -6.85 10.16 9.70
C VAL A 47 -5.94 10.64 8.57
N THR A 48 -4.79 9.99 8.40
CA THR A 48 -3.87 10.23 7.28
C THR A 48 -3.81 8.97 6.41
N VAL A 49 -4.33 9.08 5.19
CA VAL A 49 -4.21 8.07 4.14
C VAL A 49 -3.04 8.45 3.23
N HIS A 50 -2.12 7.51 3.04
CA HIS A 50 -0.97 7.67 2.16
C HIS A 50 -1.26 7.03 0.79
N ALA A 51 -0.72 7.61 -0.27
CA ALA A 51 -0.83 7.02 -1.59
C ALA A 51 -0.04 5.69 -1.65
N ASN A 52 -0.57 4.72 -2.40
CA ASN A 52 0.17 3.52 -2.73
C ASN A 52 1.41 3.89 -3.56
N SER A 53 2.51 3.16 -3.34
CA SER A 53 3.66 3.24 -4.24
C SER A 53 3.24 2.83 -5.65
N ILE A 54 3.89 3.40 -6.67
CA ILE A 54 3.75 2.95 -8.05
C ILE A 54 5.06 2.26 -8.40
N VAL A 55 4.98 1.00 -8.83
CA VAL A 55 6.11 0.20 -9.30
C VAL A 55 5.82 -0.17 -10.73
N ASP A 56 6.81 0.02 -11.60
CA ASP A 56 6.74 -0.29 -13.02
C ASP A 56 8.11 -0.77 -13.48
N LEU A 57 8.24 -2.08 -13.69
CA LEU A 57 9.42 -2.76 -14.23
C LEU A 57 9.51 -2.64 -15.76
N GLY A 58 8.49 -2.05 -16.39
CA GLY A 58 8.40 -1.85 -17.83
C GLY A 58 7.93 -3.10 -18.58
N ALA A 59 8.14 -3.09 -19.90
CA ALA A 59 7.78 -4.21 -20.76
C ALA A 59 8.73 -5.41 -20.59
N ASP A 60 8.23 -6.60 -20.97
CA ASP A 60 9.02 -7.83 -21.06
C ASP A 60 10.34 -7.62 -21.81
N GLN A 61 11.41 -8.19 -21.26
CA GLN A 61 12.78 -8.00 -21.74
C GLN A 61 13.29 -9.25 -22.44
N GLN A 62 14.08 -9.07 -23.50
CA GLN A 62 14.69 -10.17 -24.25
C GLN A 62 16.17 -9.92 -24.48
N THR A 63 16.99 -10.97 -24.37
CA THR A 63 18.44 -10.88 -24.63
C THR A 63 19.01 -12.20 -25.14
N CYS A 64 20.29 -12.21 -25.56
CA CYS A 64 21.00 -13.41 -26.00
C CYS A 64 21.83 -14.02 -24.87
N ALA A 65 22.11 -15.32 -24.98
CA ALA A 65 22.97 -16.03 -24.03
C ALA A 65 24.35 -15.36 -23.93
N GLY A 66 24.78 -15.07 -22.69
CA GLY A 66 26.02 -14.35 -22.37
C GLY A 66 25.83 -12.87 -22.05
N SER A 67 24.62 -12.33 -22.20
CA SER A 67 24.26 -10.98 -21.75
C SER A 67 23.40 -11.02 -20.48
N SER A 68 23.42 -9.94 -19.70
CA SER A 68 22.55 -9.75 -18.53
C SER A 68 21.61 -8.56 -18.72
N ILE A 69 20.46 -8.64 -18.06
CA ILE A 69 19.46 -7.58 -17.97
C ILE A 69 19.46 -7.09 -16.52
N ILE A 70 19.41 -5.77 -16.34
CA ILE A 70 19.24 -5.14 -15.04
C ILE A 70 17.78 -4.74 -14.92
N LEU A 71 17.11 -5.21 -13.88
CA LEU A 71 15.76 -4.80 -13.51
C LEU A 71 15.87 -3.77 -12.37
N ASP A 72 15.15 -2.66 -12.47
CA ASP A 72 15.13 -1.58 -11.48
C ASP A 72 13.69 -1.32 -11.03
N ALA A 73 13.40 -1.56 -9.76
CA ALA A 73 12.07 -1.34 -9.18
C ALA A 73 11.76 0.14 -8.88
N GLY A 74 12.71 1.05 -9.13
CA GLY A 74 12.59 2.47 -8.83
C GLY A 74 12.43 2.73 -7.33
N ASN A 75 11.67 3.77 -6.97
CA ASN A 75 11.22 4.03 -5.59
C ASN A 75 12.34 4.12 -4.53
N ALA A 76 13.38 4.90 -4.80
CA ALA A 76 14.51 5.08 -3.89
C ALA A 76 14.09 5.37 -2.43
N GLY A 77 14.65 4.62 -1.48
CA GLY A 77 14.32 4.70 -0.06
C GLY A 77 13.17 3.79 0.39
N ALA A 78 12.54 3.05 -0.52
CA ALA A 78 11.62 1.96 -0.18
C ALA A 78 12.36 0.68 0.23
N THR A 79 11.61 -0.31 0.74
CA THR A 79 12.07 -1.68 0.91
C THR A 79 11.60 -2.55 -0.25
N TYR A 80 12.41 -3.53 -0.64
CA TYR A 80 12.16 -4.38 -1.81
C TYR A 80 12.15 -5.85 -1.40
N LEU A 81 11.34 -6.65 -2.09
CA LEU A 81 11.36 -8.10 -2.01
C LEU A 81 11.12 -8.67 -3.40
N TRP A 82 12.17 -9.19 -4.01
CA TRP A 82 12.12 -9.84 -5.31
C TRP A 82 11.68 -11.31 -5.18
N SER A 83 11.11 -11.89 -6.25
CA SER A 83 10.81 -13.32 -6.33
C SER A 83 12.05 -14.21 -6.16
N THR A 84 13.25 -13.65 -6.38
CA THR A 84 14.55 -14.29 -6.13
C THR A 84 14.95 -14.31 -4.65
N GLY A 85 14.24 -13.56 -3.80
CA GLY A 85 14.58 -13.35 -2.39
C GLY A 85 15.52 -12.16 -2.13
N GLU A 86 15.94 -11.45 -3.18
CA GLU A 86 16.77 -10.25 -3.04
C GLU A 86 15.96 -9.05 -2.52
N THR A 87 16.65 -8.10 -1.88
CA THR A 87 16.04 -6.92 -1.24
C THR A 87 16.64 -5.59 -1.69
N THR A 88 17.43 -5.62 -2.77
CA THR A 88 18.01 -4.43 -3.40
C THR A 88 17.01 -3.76 -4.34
N GLN A 89 17.21 -2.48 -4.63
CA GLN A 89 16.40 -1.76 -5.63
C GLN A 89 16.51 -2.38 -7.02
N THR A 90 17.74 -2.79 -7.38
CA THR A 90 18.05 -3.38 -8.68
C THR A 90 18.51 -4.81 -8.53
N ILE A 91 18.13 -5.67 -9.47
CA ILE A 91 18.69 -7.03 -9.62
C ILE A 91 19.20 -7.22 -11.04
N SER A 92 20.19 -8.10 -11.21
CA SER A 92 20.68 -8.50 -12.52
C SER A 92 20.35 -9.96 -12.79
N THR A 93 19.77 -10.26 -13.96
CA THR A 93 19.50 -11.63 -14.38
C THR A 93 20.04 -11.91 -15.78
N SER A 94 20.48 -13.14 -16.00
CA SER A 94 20.86 -13.69 -17.30
C SER A 94 20.12 -14.98 -17.61
N THR A 95 18.99 -15.23 -16.92
CA THR A 95 18.20 -16.45 -17.07
C THR A 95 16.77 -16.10 -17.43
N SER A 96 16.17 -16.89 -18.33
CA SER A 96 14.75 -16.75 -18.65
C SER A 96 13.90 -17.05 -17.42
N GLY A 97 12.86 -16.24 -17.20
CA GLY A 97 11.95 -16.39 -16.07
C GLY A 97 11.08 -15.17 -15.86
N ASN A 98 10.06 -15.31 -15.02
CA ASN A 98 9.28 -14.17 -14.54
C ASN A 98 9.90 -13.63 -13.24
N TYR A 99 10.17 -12.32 -13.20
CA TYR A 99 10.72 -11.62 -12.06
C TYR A 99 9.69 -10.65 -11.52
N SER A 100 9.24 -10.87 -10.28
CA SER A 100 8.32 -9.97 -9.61
C SER A 100 9.00 -9.27 -8.45
N VAL A 101 8.61 -8.04 -8.16
CA VAL A 101 9.07 -7.29 -6.98
C VAL A 101 7.89 -6.78 -6.19
N VAL A 102 8.00 -6.83 -4.86
CA VAL A 102 7.12 -6.10 -3.94
C VAL A 102 7.92 -4.95 -3.35
N VAL A 103 7.43 -3.72 -3.50
CA VAL A 103 8.04 -2.50 -2.98
C VAL A 103 7.14 -1.92 -1.90
N THR A 104 7.70 -1.65 -0.72
CA THR A 104 6.98 -1.01 0.39
C THR A 104 7.61 0.34 0.69
N ASN A 105 6.82 1.42 0.62
CA ASN A 105 7.32 2.75 0.96
C ASN A 105 7.50 2.95 2.46
N THR A 106 8.07 4.10 2.83
CA THR A 106 8.30 4.51 4.23
C THR A 106 7.02 4.63 5.06
N ASN A 107 5.86 4.78 4.41
CA ASN A 107 4.55 4.85 5.06
C ASN A 107 3.88 3.47 5.20
N GLY A 108 4.54 2.39 4.77
CA GLY A 108 4.04 1.02 4.88
C GLY A 108 3.07 0.60 3.76
N CYS A 109 2.84 1.44 2.74
CA CYS A 109 2.04 1.03 1.59
C CYS A 109 2.89 0.20 0.62
N SER A 110 2.37 -0.93 0.19
CA SER A 110 3.03 -1.83 -0.74
C SER A 110 2.44 -1.75 -2.15
N ALA A 111 3.28 -2.02 -3.14
CA ALA A 111 2.90 -2.23 -4.52
C ALA A 111 3.79 -3.33 -5.12
N SER A 112 3.31 -3.96 -6.19
CA SER A 112 4.05 -5.03 -6.85
C SER A 112 3.92 -4.94 -8.35
N ASP A 113 4.95 -5.40 -9.04
CA ASP A 113 4.96 -5.53 -10.49
C ASP A 113 5.82 -6.73 -10.90
N ASP A 114 5.60 -7.24 -12.12
CA ASP A 114 6.33 -8.37 -12.68
C ASP A 114 6.72 -8.17 -14.14
N VAL A 115 7.84 -8.78 -14.54
CA VAL A 115 8.40 -8.68 -15.89
C VAL A 115 8.96 -10.02 -16.34
N ASN A 116 8.62 -10.43 -17.56
CA ASN A 116 9.19 -11.64 -18.14
C ASN A 116 10.51 -11.34 -18.83
N VAL A 117 11.53 -12.13 -18.49
CA VAL A 117 12.83 -12.11 -19.15
C VAL A 117 12.95 -13.35 -20.01
N THR A 118 13.31 -13.17 -21.29
CA THR A 118 13.60 -14.27 -22.23
C THR A 118 15.05 -14.19 -22.70
N VAL A 119 15.81 -15.26 -22.47
CA VAL A 119 17.18 -15.41 -22.94
C VAL A 119 17.22 -16.43 -24.07
N HIS A 120 17.64 -15.99 -25.26
CA HIS A 120 17.77 -16.84 -26.44
C HIS A 120 19.14 -17.51 -26.46
N ALA A 121 19.17 -18.82 -26.73
CA ALA A 121 20.41 -19.53 -27.02
C ALA A 121 21.03 -19.02 -28.33
N ASN A 122 22.36 -18.96 -28.36
CA ASN A 122 23.11 -18.66 -29.59
C ASN A 122 23.10 -19.85 -30.55
#